data_AF-A0A961I8S6-F1
#
_entry.id   AF-A0A961I8S6-F1
#
_cell.length_a   1.000
_cell.length_b   1.000
_cell.length_c   1.000
_cell.angle_alpha   90.00
_cell.angle_beta   90.00
_cell.angle_gamma   90.00
#
_symmetry.space_group_name_H-M   'P 1'
#
loop_
_entity.id
_entity.type
_entity.pdbx_description
1 polymer ?
#
loop_
_entity_poly.entity_id
_entity_poly.type
_entity_poly.pdbx_seq_one_letter_code
_entity_poly.pdbx_strand_id
1 'polypeptide(L)'
;MADVFNRILQIELPEMLECDESGKNPAFTLSFVADGQVPFPQVILHAPDGQRLIKGEALQESVVDSDYHYTATIPAGLLWPNTITVQAEGCRKADIQQAGGDDWIKEFRQMRLTPNIKAQPAIQVAAGPGDTPVKLYFGIHKHMHQPYYNVTDQYYWDGEKDGIFGARGGPYTHFIPTAARQYISGGLPHGGLSTSWSGSLIEQLDRCATDGLCGGRFSNWNHELRAIAQEKTVLGHPRVDFVAFGFFHPLMALIPARNIIKQVEWHRDIIRSAFGVEASSVMFPPETAFHIRMIPALNQAGVKAVIYDSIHRFRACQDYPYAGINEGMLPPNPAEQVNPPVNDWLQLHNIW
;
A
#
# COMPACT_ATOMS: atom_id res chain seq x y z
N MET A 1 54.72 -10.43 -12.08
CA MET A 1 53.61 -9.70 -11.44
C MET A 1 52.66 -9.36 -12.56
N ALA A 2 51.40 -9.77 -12.48
CA ALA A 2 50.39 -9.24 -13.39
C ALA A 2 50.32 -7.72 -13.15
N ASP A 3 50.38 -6.92 -14.22
CA ASP A 3 50.24 -5.48 -14.07
C ASP A 3 48.82 -5.18 -13.58
N VAL A 4 48.71 -4.34 -12.56
CA VAL A 4 47.43 -3.85 -12.06
C VAL A 4 46.78 -3.02 -13.17
N PHE A 5 45.49 -3.23 -13.39
CA PHE A 5 44.75 -2.55 -14.44
C PHE A 5 44.82 -1.01 -14.32
N ASN A 6 44.79 -0.34 -15.46
CA ASN A 6 44.71 1.11 -15.57
C ASN A 6 43.48 1.57 -16.35
N ARG A 7 42.82 0.67 -17.08
CA ARG A 7 41.63 0.98 -17.88
C ARG A 7 40.66 -0.19 -17.89
N ILE A 8 39.37 0.14 -17.85
CA ILE A 8 38.32 -0.76 -18.31
C ILE A 8 38.19 -0.53 -19.81
N LEU A 9 38.48 -1.55 -20.61
CA LEU A 9 38.53 -1.46 -22.06
C LEU A 9 37.13 -1.51 -22.67
N GLN A 10 36.26 -2.38 -22.13
CA GLN A 10 34.92 -2.58 -22.64
C GLN A 10 34.00 -3.17 -21.56
N ILE A 11 32.70 -2.86 -21.67
CA ILE A 11 31.63 -3.60 -20.99
C ILE A 11 30.81 -4.30 -22.08
N GLU A 12 30.76 -5.62 -21.98
CA GLU A 12 30.00 -6.51 -22.85
C GLU A 12 28.68 -6.87 -22.19
N LEU A 13 27.59 -6.40 -22.77
CA LEU A 13 26.23 -6.66 -22.32
C LEU A 13 25.28 -6.56 -23.51
N PRO A 14 24.10 -7.20 -23.45
CA PRO A 14 23.05 -6.97 -24.43
C PRO A 14 22.66 -5.48 -24.45
N GLU A 15 22.59 -4.86 -25.63
CA GLU A 15 22.09 -3.48 -25.74
C GLU A 15 20.59 -3.41 -25.46
N MET A 16 19.87 -4.45 -25.86
CA MET A 16 18.44 -4.62 -25.62
C MET A 16 18.18 -6.05 -25.14
N LEU A 17 17.34 -6.16 -24.12
CA LEU A 17 16.86 -7.42 -23.59
C LEU A 17 15.34 -7.35 -23.51
N GLU A 18 14.64 -8.41 -23.89
CA GLU A 18 13.19 -8.52 -23.73
C GLU A 18 12.89 -9.30 -22.45
N CYS A 19 11.84 -8.92 -21.73
CA CYS A 19 11.43 -9.63 -20.53
C CYS A 19 10.99 -11.08 -20.79
N ASP A 20 11.16 -11.94 -19.80
CA ASP A 20 10.59 -13.28 -19.78
C ASP A 20 9.09 -13.26 -19.40
N GLU A 21 8.48 -14.45 -19.27
CA GLU A 21 7.07 -14.62 -18.93
C GLU A 21 6.68 -14.03 -17.56
N SER A 22 7.65 -13.78 -16.66
CA SER A 22 7.39 -13.12 -15.38
C SER A 22 7.26 -11.60 -15.49
N GLY A 23 7.54 -11.03 -16.67
CA GLY A 23 7.58 -9.59 -16.89
C GLY A 23 8.87 -8.92 -16.40
N LYS A 24 9.93 -9.72 -16.16
CA LYS A 24 11.25 -9.26 -15.69
C LYS A 24 12.38 -9.76 -16.59
N ASN A 25 13.63 -9.39 -16.31
CA ASN A 25 14.76 -9.85 -17.13
C ASN A 25 14.87 -11.38 -17.15
N PRO A 26 15.15 -12.00 -18.31
CA PRO A 26 15.65 -13.37 -18.36
C PRO A 26 17.06 -13.42 -17.76
N ALA A 27 17.57 -14.63 -17.55
CA ALA A 27 18.99 -14.79 -17.21
C ALA A 27 19.86 -14.27 -18.37
N PHE A 28 20.88 -13.47 -18.06
CA PHE A 28 21.82 -12.96 -19.05
C PHE A 28 23.21 -12.86 -18.45
N THR A 29 24.21 -12.79 -19.32
CA THR A 29 25.61 -12.63 -18.92
C THR A 29 26.06 -11.21 -19.20
N LEU A 30 26.89 -10.70 -18.30
CA LEU A 30 27.57 -9.43 -18.47
C LEU A 30 29.04 -9.62 -18.16
N SER A 31 29.91 -9.06 -19.00
CA SER A 31 31.35 -9.06 -18.79
C SER A 31 31.90 -7.66 -18.87
N PHE A 32 33.00 -7.39 -18.18
CA PHE A 32 33.86 -6.25 -18.51
C PHE A 32 35.30 -6.71 -18.66
N VAL A 33 36.03 -5.99 -19.52
CA VAL A 33 37.40 -6.31 -19.92
C VAL A 33 38.32 -5.22 -19.39
N ALA A 34 39.45 -5.60 -18.80
CA ALA A 34 40.46 -4.69 -18.30
C ALA A 34 41.85 -5.03 -18.86
N ASP A 35 42.70 -4.01 -18.97
CA ASP A 35 44.09 -4.11 -19.48
C ASP A 35 45.08 -4.72 -18.47
N GLY A 36 44.59 -5.17 -17.32
CA GLY A 36 45.37 -5.76 -16.26
C GLY A 36 44.48 -6.39 -15.20
N GLN A 37 45.11 -6.99 -14.19
CA GLN A 37 44.36 -7.60 -13.11
C GLN A 37 43.69 -6.51 -12.26
N VAL A 38 42.43 -6.74 -11.88
CA VAL A 38 41.60 -5.83 -11.07
C VAL A 38 41.55 -6.44 -9.67
N PRO A 39 42.27 -5.91 -8.68
CA PRO A 39 42.29 -6.46 -7.33
C PRO A 39 40.91 -6.54 -6.66
N PHE A 40 40.02 -5.61 -6.99
CA PHE A 40 38.68 -5.56 -6.43
C PHE A 40 37.64 -5.20 -7.49
N PRO A 41 37.19 -6.18 -8.30
CA PRO A 41 36.26 -5.97 -9.40
C PRO A 41 34.81 -5.91 -8.89
N GLN A 42 34.02 -5.01 -9.48
CA GLN A 42 32.60 -4.84 -9.16
C GLN A 42 31.78 -4.48 -10.40
N VAL A 43 30.53 -4.94 -10.41
CA VAL A 43 29.50 -4.48 -11.33
C VAL A 43 28.30 -4.01 -10.54
N ILE A 44 27.77 -2.84 -10.89
CA ILE A 44 26.56 -2.28 -10.29
C ILE A 44 25.51 -2.08 -11.38
N LEU A 45 24.33 -2.67 -11.16
CA LEU A 45 23.15 -2.43 -11.98
C LEU A 45 22.29 -1.37 -11.28
N HIS A 46 22.14 -0.21 -11.92
CA HIS A 46 21.31 0.88 -11.43
C HIS A 46 19.92 0.79 -12.06
N ALA A 47 18.93 0.38 -11.27
CA ALA A 47 17.53 0.30 -11.66
C ALA A 47 16.69 1.32 -10.86
N PRO A 48 15.48 1.69 -11.32
CA PRO A 48 14.61 2.63 -10.61
C PRO A 48 14.22 2.18 -9.20
N ASP A 49 14.14 0.87 -8.97
CA ASP A 49 13.82 0.25 -7.68
C ASP A 49 15.06 -0.01 -6.81
N GLY A 50 16.24 0.45 -7.24
CA GLY A 50 17.47 0.43 -6.47
C GLY A 50 18.66 -0.19 -7.21
N GLN A 51 19.79 -0.27 -6.51
CA GLN A 51 21.03 -0.80 -7.05
C GLN A 51 21.19 -2.30 -6.74
N ARG A 52 21.85 -3.04 -7.63
CA ARG A 52 22.29 -4.42 -7.40
C ARG A 52 23.81 -4.50 -7.61
N LEU A 53 24.54 -4.83 -6.54
CA LEU A 53 26.00 -4.93 -6.55
C LEU A 53 26.42 -6.40 -6.72
N ILE A 54 27.29 -6.63 -7.69
CA ILE A 54 27.88 -7.94 -8.01
C ILE A 54 29.39 -7.83 -7.82
N LYS A 55 29.96 -8.67 -6.97
CA LYS A 55 31.38 -8.64 -6.60
C LYS A 55 31.83 -10.00 -6.07
N GLY A 56 33.14 -10.19 -5.90
CA GLY A 56 33.70 -11.40 -5.31
C GLY A 56 33.40 -12.64 -6.17
N GLU A 57 33.01 -13.75 -5.55
CA GLU A 57 32.77 -15.04 -6.23
C GLU A 57 31.66 -14.99 -7.31
N ALA A 58 30.83 -13.95 -7.33
CA ALA A 58 29.83 -13.74 -8.36
C ALA A 58 30.42 -13.19 -9.69
N LEU A 59 31.69 -12.77 -9.70
CA LEU A 59 32.47 -12.40 -10.88
C LEU A 59 33.54 -13.47 -11.13
N GLN A 60 33.45 -14.12 -12.28
CA GLN A 60 34.44 -15.10 -12.72
C GLN A 60 35.52 -14.38 -13.52
N GLU A 61 36.77 -14.51 -13.06
CA GLU A 61 37.95 -13.98 -13.75
C GLU A 61 38.46 -15.00 -14.78
N SER A 62 38.78 -14.53 -15.99
CA SER A 62 39.51 -15.28 -17.00
C SER A 62 40.44 -14.37 -17.78
N VAL A 63 41.50 -14.92 -18.38
CA VAL A 63 42.49 -14.17 -19.16
C VAL A 63 42.48 -14.66 -20.60
N VAL A 64 42.31 -13.75 -21.55
CA VAL A 64 42.28 -14.02 -23.00
C VAL A 64 43.19 -13.01 -23.68
N ASP A 65 44.19 -13.47 -24.44
CA ASP A 65 45.13 -12.62 -25.18
C ASP A 65 45.79 -11.47 -24.37
N SER A 66 45.99 -11.71 -23.06
CA SER A 66 46.54 -10.76 -22.05
C SER A 66 45.54 -9.77 -21.45
N ASP A 67 44.29 -9.78 -21.90
CA ASP A 67 43.19 -9.01 -21.31
C ASP A 67 42.50 -9.81 -20.20
N TYR A 68 42.06 -9.11 -19.15
CA TYR A 68 41.36 -9.71 -18.00
C TYR A 68 39.85 -9.50 -18.15
N HIS A 69 39.12 -10.61 -18.22
CA HIS A 69 37.66 -10.64 -18.33
C HIS A 69 37.03 -10.99 -16.99
N TYR A 70 36.07 -10.18 -16.56
CA TYR A 70 35.28 -10.42 -15.35
C TYR A 70 33.82 -10.60 -15.75
N THR A 71 33.33 -11.82 -15.61
CA THR A 71 32.01 -12.23 -16.09
C THR A 71 31.07 -12.55 -14.94
N ALA A 72 29.86 -11.97 -14.98
CA ALA A 72 28.76 -12.27 -14.08
C ALA A 72 27.59 -12.88 -14.84
N THR A 73 26.97 -13.91 -14.25
CA THR A 73 25.65 -14.38 -14.67
C THR A 73 24.59 -13.70 -13.82
N ILE A 74 23.73 -12.92 -14.47
CA ILE A 74 22.60 -12.26 -13.83
C ILE A 74 21.41 -13.22 -13.85
N PRO A 75 20.84 -13.59 -12.69
CA PRO A 75 19.69 -14.48 -12.64
C PRO A 75 18.45 -13.81 -13.25
N ALA A 76 17.52 -14.64 -13.73
CA ALA A 76 16.21 -14.17 -14.16
C ALA A 76 15.43 -13.55 -12.99
N GLY A 77 14.50 -12.64 -13.28
CA GLY A 77 13.56 -12.10 -12.29
C GLY A 77 14.09 -10.97 -11.40
N LEU A 78 15.26 -10.41 -11.70
CA LEU A 78 15.94 -9.42 -10.87
C LEU A 78 15.54 -7.96 -11.17
N LEU A 79 15.25 -7.65 -12.44
CA LEU A 79 15.10 -6.30 -13.00
C LEU A 79 13.75 -6.13 -13.70
N TRP A 80 13.14 -4.96 -13.55
CA TRP A 80 11.91 -4.55 -14.23
C TRP A 80 12.20 -3.81 -15.55
N PRO A 81 11.26 -3.79 -16.52
CA PRO A 81 11.43 -3.09 -17.78
C PRO A 81 11.79 -1.61 -17.58
N ASN A 82 12.99 -1.22 -18.00
CA ASN A 82 13.48 0.16 -18.00
C ASN A 82 14.81 0.26 -18.77
N THR A 83 15.35 1.47 -18.86
CA THR A 83 16.77 1.69 -19.15
C THR A 83 17.56 1.44 -17.88
N ILE A 84 18.46 0.45 -17.92
CA ILE A 84 19.35 0.09 -16.83
C ILE A 84 20.73 0.66 -17.12
N THR A 85 21.27 1.42 -16.17
CA THR A 85 22.68 1.86 -16.24
C THR A 85 23.54 0.79 -15.57
N VAL A 86 24.47 0.23 -16.32
CA VAL A 86 25.47 -0.70 -15.82
C VAL A 86 26.78 0.06 -15.60
N GLN A 87 27.30 -0.04 -14.39
CA GLN A 87 28.61 0.48 -14.01
C GLN A 87 29.55 -0.71 -13.75
N ALA A 88 30.63 -0.81 -14.52
CA ALA A 88 31.76 -1.64 -14.16
C ALA A 88 32.76 -0.78 -13.41
N GLU A 89 33.28 -1.26 -12.28
CA GLU A 89 34.32 -0.55 -11.55
C GLU A 89 35.34 -1.50 -10.92
N GLY A 90 36.55 -0.99 -10.73
CA GLY A 90 37.64 -1.71 -10.10
C GLY A 90 38.45 -0.80 -9.21
N CYS A 91 38.98 -1.33 -8.10
CA CYS A 91 39.99 -0.64 -7.31
C CYS A 91 41.40 -1.15 -7.67
N ARG A 92 42.35 -0.22 -7.87
CA ARG A 92 43.76 -0.55 -8.14
C ARG A 92 44.52 -1.08 -6.92
N LYS A 93 43.94 -0.98 -5.72
CA LYS A 93 44.54 -1.50 -4.48
C LYS A 93 43.84 -2.77 -4.04
N ALA A 94 44.64 -3.77 -3.67
CA ALA A 94 44.14 -5.02 -3.08
C ALA A 94 43.59 -4.82 -1.65
N ASP A 95 44.16 -3.88 -0.89
CA ASP A 95 43.64 -3.49 0.42
C ASP A 95 42.72 -2.27 0.29
N ILE A 96 41.41 -2.52 0.35
CA ILE A 96 40.39 -1.48 0.23
C ILE A 96 40.44 -0.45 1.37
N GLN A 97 40.99 -0.78 2.54
CA GLN A 97 41.09 0.16 3.65
C GLN A 97 42.10 1.28 3.37
N GLN A 98 42.98 1.07 2.38
CA GLN A 98 43.99 2.03 1.95
C GLN A 98 43.61 2.73 0.64
N ALA A 99 42.43 2.45 0.10
CA ALA A 99 41.95 3.01 -1.16
C ALA A 99 41.25 4.37 -0.97
N GLY A 100 41.61 5.34 -1.81
CA GLY A 100 40.90 6.61 -1.99
C GLY A 100 40.06 6.62 -3.27
N GLY A 101 39.30 7.70 -3.50
CA GLY A 101 38.42 7.82 -4.68
C GLY A 101 39.16 7.65 -6.02
N ASP A 102 40.38 8.19 -6.13
CA ASP A 102 41.21 8.12 -7.35
C ASP A 102 41.81 6.73 -7.62
N ASP A 103 41.70 5.80 -6.66
CA ASP A 103 42.10 4.41 -6.85
C ASP A 103 41.03 3.60 -7.62
N TRP A 104 39.83 4.17 -7.83
CA TRP A 104 38.72 3.53 -8.50
C TRP A 104 38.55 4.02 -9.93
N ILE A 105 38.53 3.07 -10.87
CA ILE A 105 38.25 3.34 -12.29
C ILE A 105 36.87 2.79 -12.58
N LYS A 106 36.04 3.58 -13.28
CA LYS A 106 34.63 3.30 -13.51
C LYS A 106 34.30 3.53 -14.98
N GLU A 107 33.53 2.61 -15.55
CA GLU A 107 32.97 2.75 -16.89
C GLU A 107 31.47 2.46 -16.85
N PHE A 108 30.72 3.10 -17.75
CA PHE A 108 29.26 3.04 -17.77
C PHE A 108 28.75 2.63 -19.14
N ARG A 109 27.72 1.77 -19.13
CA ARG A 109 26.93 1.42 -20.31
C ARG A 109 25.44 1.41 -19.98
N GLN A 110 24.62 1.57 -21.01
CA GLN A 110 23.17 1.45 -20.88
C GLN A 110 22.70 0.18 -21.57
N MET A 111 21.73 -0.49 -20.95
CA MET A 111 20.96 -1.58 -21.53
C MET A 111 19.48 -1.23 -21.43
N ARG A 112 18.71 -1.51 -22.48
CA ARG A 112 17.26 -1.35 -22.47
C ARG A 112 16.57 -2.70 -22.23
N LEU A 113 15.87 -2.82 -21.11
CA LEU A 113 14.98 -3.95 -20.84
C LEU A 113 13.56 -3.58 -21.27
N THR A 114 13.06 -4.20 -22.33
CA THR A 114 11.73 -3.91 -22.88
C THR A 114 10.70 -4.93 -22.39
N PRO A 115 9.44 -4.51 -22.13
CA PRO A 115 8.36 -5.45 -21.85
C PRO A 115 8.20 -6.42 -23.03
N ASN A 116 7.97 -7.69 -22.74
CA ASN A 116 7.56 -8.64 -23.75
C ASN A 116 6.11 -8.37 -24.14
N ILE A 117 5.86 -8.12 -25.43
CA ILE A 117 4.51 -7.80 -25.92
C ILE A 117 3.57 -9.02 -25.82
N LYS A 118 4.10 -10.22 -25.55
CA LYS A 118 3.32 -11.44 -25.28
C LYS A 118 3.39 -11.86 -23.82
N ALA A 119 2.49 -11.29 -23.02
CA ALA A 119 1.43 -12.03 -22.35
C ALA A 119 0.59 -11.01 -21.57
N GLN A 120 -0.58 -10.64 -22.10
CA GLN A 120 -1.65 -10.32 -21.16
C GLN A 120 -1.77 -11.55 -20.25
N PRO A 121 -1.77 -11.39 -18.92
CA PRO A 121 -1.99 -12.53 -18.04
C PRO A 121 -3.22 -13.27 -18.55
N ALA A 122 -3.06 -14.55 -18.89
CA ALA A 122 -4.20 -15.38 -19.21
C ALA A 122 -5.04 -15.43 -17.94
N ILE A 123 -6.15 -14.68 -17.93
CA ILE A 123 -7.10 -14.70 -16.83
C ILE A 123 -7.71 -16.09 -16.82
N GLN A 124 -7.09 -17.00 -16.08
CA GLN A 124 -7.69 -18.28 -15.77
C GLN A 124 -8.76 -18.00 -14.72
N VAL A 125 -10.02 -18.18 -15.11
CA VAL A 125 -11.12 -18.19 -14.16
C VAL A 125 -10.90 -19.39 -13.25
N ALA A 126 -10.63 -19.14 -11.97
CA ALA A 126 -10.56 -20.20 -11.00
C ALA A 126 -11.92 -20.93 -10.99
N ALA A 127 -11.90 -22.21 -11.37
CA ALA A 127 -13.01 -23.12 -11.28
C ALA A 127 -13.04 -23.68 -9.85
N GLY A 128 -14.12 -23.42 -9.12
CA GLY A 128 -14.40 -24.06 -7.85
C GLY A 128 -14.76 -25.55 -8.03
N PRO A 129 -15.06 -26.27 -6.95
CA PRO A 129 -15.51 -27.66 -7.04
C PRO A 129 -16.65 -27.81 -8.06
N GLY A 130 -16.50 -28.73 -9.01
CA GLY A 130 -17.52 -28.97 -10.05
C GLY A 130 -17.61 -27.89 -11.13
N ASP A 131 -16.50 -27.20 -11.45
CA ASP A 131 -16.43 -26.21 -12.53
C ASP A 131 -17.31 -24.96 -12.32
N THR A 132 -17.61 -24.67 -11.05
CA THR A 132 -18.40 -23.49 -10.69
C THR A 132 -17.50 -22.25 -10.71
N PRO A 133 -17.85 -21.18 -11.43
CA PRO A 133 -17.06 -19.95 -11.44
C PRO A 133 -16.89 -19.38 -10.02
N VAL A 134 -15.65 -19.21 -9.56
CA VAL A 134 -15.37 -18.54 -8.28
C VAL A 134 -15.67 -17.05 -8.44
N LYS A 135 -16.67 -16.56 -7.70
CA LYS A 135 -16.96 -15.13 -7.60
C LYS A 135 -16.18 -14.53 -6.43
N LEU A 136 -15.22 -13.66 -6.74
CA LEU A 136 -14.56 -12.82 -5.73
C LEU A 136 -15.34 -11.53 -5.52
N TYR A 137 -15.56 -11.18 -4.26
CA TYR A 137 -16.15 -9.91 -3.85
C TYR A 137 -15.07 -9.04 -3.22
N PHE A 138 -14.87 -7.85 -3.77
CA PHE A 138 -13.95 -6.86 -3.20
C PHE A 138 -14.75 -5.79 -2.47
N GLY A 139 -14.43 -5.59 -1.19
CA GLY A 139 -15.00 -4.52 -0.37
C GLY A 139 -13.97 -3.42 -0.16
N ILE A 140 -14.26 -2.20 -0.62
CA ILE A 140 -13.44 -1.02 -0.33
C ILE A 140 -14.13 -0.21 0.77
N HIS A 141 -13.42 0.06 1.85
CA HIS A 141 -13.87 0.95 2.93
C HIS A 141 -12.93 2.15 3.04
N LYS A 142 -13.51 3.37 3.09
CA LYS A 142 -12.75 4.61 3.31
C LYS A 142 -13.18 5.23 4.64
N HIS A 143 -12.24 5.29 5.59
CA HIS A 143 -12.49 5.80 6.94
C HIS A 143 -12.04 7.27 7.08
N MET A 144 -12.96 8.14 7.48
CA MET A 144 -12.75 9.57 7.66
C MET A 144 -13.00 9.96 9.12
N HIS A 145 -11.98 10.53 9.76
CA HIS A 145 -12.07 10.95 11.15
C HIS A 145 -11.14 12.12 11.44
N GLN A 146 -11.62 13.05 12.26
CA GLN A 146 -10.80 13.95 13.05
C GLN A 146 -11.39 14.10 14.45
N PRO A 147 -10.55 14.11 15.51
CA PRO A 147 -11.02 14.42 16.85
C PRO A 147 -11.33 15.91 16.99
N TYR A 148 -11.99 16.29 18.09
CA TYR A 148 -11.86 17.65 18.59
C TYR A 148 -10.46 17.83 19.17
N TYR A 149 -9.79 18.90 18.78
CA TYR A 149 -8.37 19.12 19.12
C TYR A 149 -8.16 19.75 20.50
N ASN A 150 -9.23 20.14 21.18
CA ASN A 150 -9.19 20.62 22.55
C ASN A 150 -10.42 20.12 23.30
N VAL A 151 -10.20 19.57 24.49
CA VAL A 151 -11.26 18.95 25.31
C VAL A 151 -12.17 19.96 26.01
N THR A 152 -11.73 21.21 26.14
CA THR A 152 -12.48 22.30 26.78
C THR A 152 -13.00 23.35 25.81
N ASP A 153 -12.46 23.38 24.59
CA ASP A 153 -12.83 24.34 23.55
C ASP A 153 -13.08 23.63 22.22
N GLN A 154 -14.35 23.35 21.94
CA GLN A 154 -14.75 22.76 20.66
C GLN A 154 -14.45 23.65 19.44
N TYR A 155 -14.17 24.94 19.67
CA TYR A 155 -13.83 25.92 18.64
C TYR A 155 -12.32 26.17 18.53
N TYR A 156 -11.49 25.44 19.27
CA TYR A 156 -10.04 25.58 19.17
C TYR A 156 -9.57 25.36 17.74
N TRP A 157 -8.82 26.33 17.20
CA TRP A 157 -8.30 26.29 15.85
C TRP A 157 -7.00 27.10 15.77
N ASP A 158 -5.93 26.47 15.30
CA ASP A 158 -4.62 27.08 15.09
C ASP A 158 -4.12 26.79 13.67
N GLY A 159 -2.94 27.32 13.33
CA GLY A 159 -2.33 27.10 12.02
C GLY A 159 -2.02 25.63 11.71
N GLU A 160 -1.84 24.80 12.74
CA GLU A 160 -1.66 23.35 12.55
C GLU A 160 -2.97 22.71 12.07
N LYS A 161 -4.11 23.06 12.67
CA LYS A 161 -5.42 22.53 12.24
C LYS A 161 -5.75 23.01 10.84
N ASP A 162 -5.41 24.25 10.53
CA ASP A 162 -5.55 24.79 9.19
C ASP A 162 -4.73 23.98 8.16
N GLY A 163 -3.49 23.61 8.49
CA GLY A 163 -2.66 22.72 7.68
C GLY A 163 -3.21 21.30 7.54
N ILE A 164 -3.67 20.70 8.64
CA ILE A 164 -4.23 19.34 8.69
C ILE A 164 -5.48 19.23 7.82
N PHE A 165 -6.44 20.12 8.00
CA PHE A 165 -7.67 20.11 7.23
C PHE A 165 -7.41 20.57 5.80
N GLY A 166 -6.62 21.62 5.61
CA GLY A 166 -6.19 22.11 4.30
C GLY A 166 -5.65 20.98 3.42
N ALA A 167 -4.70 20.19 3.90
CA ALA A 167 -4.14 19.07 3.14
C ALA A 167 -5.15 17.97 2.76
N ARG A 168 -6.33 17.92 3.41
CA ARG A 168 -7.35 16.88 3.25
C ARG A 168 -8.58 17.33 2.44
N GLY A 169 -8.48 18.45 1.72
CA GLY A 169 -9.55 18.89 0.82
C GLY A 169 -10.04 17.81 -0.14
N GLY A 170 -9.12 17.08 -0.80
CA GLY A 170 -9.49 15.97 -1.69
C GLY A 170 -10.20 14.82 -0.99
N PRO A 171 -9.57 14.18 0.01
CA PRO A 171 -10.17 13.10 0.79
C PRO A 171 -11.55 13.42 1.36
N TYR A 172 -11.75 14.65 1.87
CA TYR A 172 -12.98 15.06 2.54
C TYR A 172 -14.05 15.66 1.62
N THR A 173 -13.80 15.78 0.31
CA THR A 173 -14.80 16.32 -0.63
C THR A 173 -15.03 15.38 -1.81
N HIS A 174 -14.04 15.20 -2.68
CA HIS A 174 -14.28 14.70 -4.03
C HIS A 174 -13.63 13.34 -4.34
N PHE A 175 -12.72 12.81 -3.50
CA PHE A 175 -12.10 11.49 -3.79
C PHE A 175 -13.13 10.36 -3.83
N ILE A 176 -14.03 10.27 -2.84
CA ILE A 176 -15.10 9.26 -2.82
C ILE A 176 -16.08 9.44 -4.01
N PRO A 177 -16.65 10.64 -4.26
CA PRO A 177 -17.49 10.85 -5.43
C PRO A 177 -16.79 10.52 -6.75
N THR A 178 -15.51 10.86 -6.89
CA THR A 178 -14.73 10.60 -8.11
C THR A 178 -14.56 9.10 -8.33
N ALA A 179 -14.19 8.34 -7.30
CA ALA A 179 -14.05 6.89 -7.39
C ALA A 179 -15.37 6.20 -7.79
N ALA A 180 -16.48 6.57 -7.14
CA ALA A 180 -17.78 6.00 -7.47
C ALA A 180 -18.24 6.37 -8.90
N ARG A 181 -17.96 7.60 -9.36
CA ARG A 181 -18.21 8.02 -10.75
C ARG A 181 -17.36 7.26 -11.75
N GLN A 182 -16.09 6.99 -11.44
CA GLN A 182 -15.25 6.14 -12.28
C GLN A 182 -15.85 4.73 -12.41
N TYR A 183 -16.42 4.17 -11.35
CA TYR A 183 -17.12 2.89 -11.44
C TYR A 183 -18.37 2.95 -12.33
N ILE A 184 -19.13 4.05 -12.25
CA ILE A 184 -20.30 4.28 -13.12
C ILE A 184 -19.86 4.39 -14.58
N SER A 185 -18.91 5.30 -14.88
CA SER A 185 -18.40 5.56 -16.23
C SER A 185 -17.69 4.35 -16.83
N GLY A 186 -17.03 3.54 -15.99
CA GLY A 186 -16.38 2.28 -16.38
C GLY A 186 -17.35 1.12 -16.59
N GLY A 187 -18.66 1.33 -16.47
CA GLY A 187 -19.65 0.29 -16.70
C GLY A 187 -19.60 -0.83 -15.67
N LEU A 188 -19.26 -0.53 -14.40
CA LEU A 188 -19.28 -1.50 -13.31
C LEU A 188 -20.67 -1.52 -12.63
N PRO A 189 -21.58 -2.44 -13.00
CA PRO A 189 -22.99 -2.39 -12.58
C PRO A 189 -23.18 -2.62 -11.08
N HIS A 190 -22.28 -3.37 -10.45
CA HIS A 190 -22.27 -3.69 -9.02
C HIS A 190 -21.21 -2.88 -8.24
N GLY A 191 -20.47 -2.00 -8.93
CA GLY A 191 -19.36 -1.26 -8.34
C GLY A 191 -19.82 -0.21 -7.33
N GLY A 192 -19.20 -0.24 -6.15
CA GLY A 192 -19.45 0.70 -5.08
C GLY A 192 -18.38 0.61 -4.01
N LEU A 193 -18.50 1.46 -2.99
CA LEU A 193 -17.63 1.47 -1.82
C LEU A 193 -18.43 1.84 -0.58
N SER A 194 -17.85 1.57 0.58
CA SER A 194 -18.38 2.01 1.86
C SER A 194 -17.48 3.08 2.49
N THR A 195 -18.04 3.93 3.34
CA THR A 195 -17.29 4.97 4.03
C THR A 195 -17.83 5.24 5.42
N SER A 196 -16.94 5.50 6.38
CA SER A 196 -17.30 5.92 7.74
C SER A 196 -16.84 7.34 7.99
N TRP A 197 -17.67 8.12 8.69
CA TRP A 197 -17.41 9.52 9.02
C TRP A 197 -17.71 9.76 10.50
N SER A 198 -16.76 10.29 11.27
CA SER A 198 -17.08 10.74 12.62
C SER A 198 -17.96 11.99 12.59
N GLY A 199 -18.88 12.09 13.53
CA GLY A 199 -19.69 13.30 13.72
C GLY A 199 -18.81 14.50 14.05
N SER A 200 -17.79 14.30 14.89
CA SER A 200 -16.78 15.32 15.19
C SER A 200 -16.05 15.87 13.95
N LEU A 201 -15.87 15.06 12.89
CA LEU A 201 -15.28 15.54 11.64
C LEU A 201 -16.30 16.38 10.89
N ILE A 202 -17.54 15.89 10.76
CA ILE A 202 -18.60 16.59 10.04
C ILE A 202 -18.86 17.98 10.65
N GLU A 203 -18.97 18.08 11.98
CA GLU A 203 -19.16 19.37 12.67
C GLU A 203 -18.01 20.36 12.37
N GLN A 204 -16.77 19.87 12.34
CA GLN A 204 -15.62 20.71 12.03
C GLN A 204 -15.56 21.11 10.55
N LEU A 205 -16.02 20.27 9.62
CA LEU A 205 -16.13 20.62 8.20
C LEU A 205 -17.23 21.65 7.95
N ASP A 206 -18.37 21.53 8.62
CA ASP A 206 -19.45 22.51 8.58
C ASP A 206 -19.00 23.88 9.12
N ARG A 207 -18.19 23.86 10.20
CA ARG A 207 -17.54 25.07 10.68
C ARG A 207 -16.55 25.63 9.67
N CYS A 208 -15.69 24.80 9.07
CA CYS A 208 -14.75 25.28 8.04
C CYS A 208 -15.48 25.95 6.88
N ALA A 209 -16.63 25.41 6.47
CA ALA A 209 -17.48 25.99 5.44
C ALA A 209 -18.07 27.35 5.87
N THR A 210 -18.54 27.44 7.12
CA THR A 210 -19.20 28.63 7.67
C THR A 210 -18.22 29.78 7.91
N ASP A 211 -17.06 29.47 8.50
CA ASP A 211 -16.07 30.44 8.95
C ASP A 211 -15.02 30.76 7.86
N GLY A 212 -15.03 30.04 6.73
CA GLY A 212 -14.07 30.22 5.65
C GLY A 212 -12.66 29.72 5.97
N LEU A 213 -12.52 28.78 6.92
CA LEU A 213 -11.23 28.18 7.30
C LEU A 213 -10.62 27.40 6.13
N CYS A 214 -9.32 27.12 6.19
CA CYS A 214 -8.59 26.44 5.11
C CYS A 214 -8.65 27.17 3.78
N GLY A 215 -8.70 28.51 3.82
CA GLY A 215 -8.84 29.36 2.65
C GLY A 215 -10.16 29.13 1.90
N GLY A 216 -11.24 28.79 2.61
CA GLY A 216 -12.56 28.53 2.04
C GLY A 216 -12.69 27.18 1.30
N ARG A 217 -11.69 26.30 1.42
CA ARG A 217 -11.62 25.00 0.71
C ARG A 217 -12.82 24.08 0.98
N PHE A 218 -13.49 24.25 2.11
CA PHE A 218 -14.65 23.44 2.51
C PHE A 218 -16.00 24.13 2.26
N SER A 219 -16.03 25.23 1.53
CA SER A 219 -17.29 25.81 1.07
C SER A 219 -18.07 24.75 0.28
N ASN A 220 -19.30 24.45 0.73
CA ASN A 220 -20.18 23.44 0.13
C ASN A 220 -19.54 22.03 0.02
N TRP A 221 -18.68 21.66 0.98
CA TRP A 221 -17.85 20.45 0.96
C TRP A 221 -18.62 19.14 0.70
N ASN A 222 -19.86 19.06 1.17
CA ASN A 222 -20.69 17.84 1.11
C ASN A 222 -21.55 17.75 -0.15
N HIS A 223 -21.58 18.73 -1.05
CA HIS A 223 -22.46 18.74 -2.22
C HIS A 223 -22.30 17.50 -3.11
N GLU A 224 -21.07 17.19 -3.50
CA GLU A 224 -20.77 16.04 -4.35
C GLU A 224 -21.01 14.71 -3.63
N LEU A 225 -20.78 14.68 -2.31
CA LEU A 225 -21.06 13.53 -1.45
C LEU A 225 -22.57 13.27 -1.36
N ARG A 226 -23.38 14.31 -1.21
CA ARG A 226 -24.86 14.21 -1.22
C ARG A 226 -25.36 13.68 -2.56
N ALA A 227 -24.83 14.20 -3.67
CA ALA A 227 -25.22 13.77 -5.00
C ALA A 227 -24.89 12.27 -5.22
N ILE A 228 -23.65 11.85 -4.94
CA ILE A 228 -23.25 10.45 -5.15
C ILE A 228 -23.94 9.47 -4.18
N ALA A 229 -24.35 9.91 -2.99
CA ALA A 229 -25.07 9.08 -2.02
C ALA A 229 -26.43 8.57 -2.54
N GLN A 230 -27.01 9.27 -3.52
CA GLN A 230 -28.28 8.88 -4.14
C GLN A 230 -28.11 7.81 -5.23
N GLU A 231 -26.90 7.65 -5.77
CA GLU A 231 -26.62 6.69 -6.84
C GLU A 231 -26.74 5.24 -6.37
N LYS A 232 -27.34 4.40 -7.22
CA LYS A 232 -27.58 2.98 -6.95
C LYS A 232 -26.85 2.08 -7.94
N THR A 233 -26.52 0.89 -7.46
CA THR A 233 -26.10 -0.24 -8.31
C THR A 233 -27.31 -0.81 -9.04
N VAL A 234 -27.09 -1.71 -10.01
CA VAL A 234 -28.19 -2.41 -10.70
C VAL A 234 -29.06 -3.29 -9.79
N LEU A 235 -28.58 -3.58 -8.58
CA LEU A 235 -29.33 -4.32 -7.56
C LEU A 235 -30.09 -3.39 -6.59
N GLY A 236 -30.06 -2.07 -6.82
CA GLY A 236 -30.74 -1.09 -5.97
C GLY A 236 -29.99 -0.72 -4.68
N HIS A 237 -28.79 -1.27 -4.45
CA HIS A 237 -27.95 -0.89 -3.30
C HIS A 237 -27.23 0.45 -3.53
N PRO A 238 -26.95 1.24 -2.48
CA PRO A 238 -26.13 2.45 -2.60
C PRO A 238 -24.77 2.15 -3.26
N ARG A 239 -24.31 3.04 -4.15
CA ARG A 239 -22.92 2.99 -4.65
C ARG A 239 -21.92 3.50 -3.64
N VAL A 240 -22.34 4.42 -2.78
CA VAL A 240 -21.57 4.89 -1.61
C VAL A 240 -22.42 4.62 -0.38
N ASP A 241 -22.01 3.64 0.43
CA ASP A 241 -22.71 3.28 1.67
C ASP A 241 -22.03 3.94 2.87
N PHE A 242 -22.73 4.84 3.55
CA PHE A 242 -22.24 5.51 4.76
C PHE A 242 -22.47 4.59 5.95
N VAL A 243 -21.45 3.88 6.40
CA VAL A 243 -21.60 2.87 7.47
C VAL A 243 -21.85 3.53 8.81
N ALA A 244 -22.57 2.84 9.70
CA ALA A 244 -22.72 3.27 11.08
C ALA A 244 -21.35 3.42 11.76
N PHE A 245 -21.26 4.45 12.59
CA PHE A 245 -20.02 4.84 13.23
C PHE A 245 -20.30 5.43 14.62
N GLY A 246 -19.23 5.69 15.40
CA GLY A 246 -19.33 6.45 16.64
C GLY A 246 -19.13 7.93 16.39
N PHE A 247 -20.05 8.76 16.87
CA PHE A 247 -20.01 10.21 16.68
C PHE A 247 -18.64 10.83 17.01
N PHE A 248 -18.09 10.50 18.18
CA PHE A 248 -16.79 11.01 18.66
C PHE A 248 -15.63 10.02 18.46
N HIS A 249 -15.81 8.98 17.63
CA HIS A 249 -14.80 7.93 17.45
C HIS A 249 -14.32 7.24 18.77
N PRO A 250 -15.22 6.90 19.73
CA PRO A 250 -14.77 6.29 20.98
C PRO A 250 -14.35 4.84 20.79
N LEU A 251 -13.42 4.35 21.63
CA LEU A 251 -13.18 2.91 21.80
C LEU A 251 -14.43 2.27 22.41
N MET A 252 -15.38 1.88 21.56
CA MET A 252 -16.73 1.46 21.97
C MET A 252 -16.72 0.25 22.91
N ALA A 253 -15.71 -0.62 22.77
CA ALA A 253 -15.51 -1.76 23.65
C ALA A 253 -15.23 -1.37 25.12
N LEU A 254 -14.86 -0.11 25.39
CA LEU A 254 -14.47 0.39 26.71
C LEU A 254 -15.51 1.30 27.36
N ILE A 255 -16.59 1.68 26.64
CA ILE A 255 -17.63 2.58 27.18
C ILE A 255 -18.88 1.81 27.64
N PRO A 256 -19.77 2.41 28.45
CA PRO A 256 -21.04 1.80 28.83
C PRO A 256 -22.00 1.60 27.64
N ALA A 257 -22.85 0.57 27.69
CA ALA A 257 -23.81 0.25 26.62
C ALA A 257 -24.70 1.44 26.20
N ARG A 258 -25.20 2.21 27.17
CA ARG A 258 -25.99 3.44 26.92
C ARG A 258 -25.23 4.47 26.06
N ASN A 259 -23.91 4.56 26.23
CA ASN A 259 -23.08 5.49 25.46
C ASN A 259 -22.85 4.96 24.04
N ILE A 260 -22.69 3.65 23.85
CA ILE A 260 -22.62 3.05 22.51
C ILE A 260 -23.89 3.38 21.72
N ILE A 261 -25.06 3.15 22.32
CA ILE A 261 -26.37 3.46 21.71
C ILE A 261 -26.42 4.94 21.32
N LYS A 262 -26.06 5.82 22.25
CA LYS A 262 -26.14 7.27 22.00
C LYS A 262 -25.17 7.76 20.92
N GLN A 263 -23.96 7.19 20.86
CA GLN A 263 -22.98 7.50 19.82
C GLN A 263 -23.47 7.13 18.42
N VAL A 264 -24.16 5.99 18.29
CA VAL A 264 -24.76 5.56 17.01
C VAL A 264 -25.97 6.41 16.65
N GLU A 265 -26.83 6.76 17.61
CA GLU A 265 -27.96 7.66 17.40
C GLU A 265 -27.51 9.02 16.84
N TRP A 266 -26.60 9.69 17.56
CA TRP A 266 -26.07 10.99 17.11
C TRP A 266 -25.40 10.89 15.75
N HIS A 267 -24.64 9.81 15.51
CA HIS A 267 -24.00 9.60 14.22
C HIS A 267 -25.04 9.49 13.08
N ARG A 268 -26.14 8.76 13.27
CA ARG A 268 -27.18 8.67 12.24
C ARG A 268 -27.80 10.02 11.92
N ASP A 269 -28.06 10.83 12.95
CA ASP A 269 -28.68 12.13 12.77
C ASP A 269 -27.78 13.07 11.96
N ILE A 270 -26.48 13.09 12.24
CA ILE A 270 -25.54 13.92 11.50
C ILE A 270 -25.30 13.41 10.07
N ILE A 271 -25.28 12.10 9.83
CA ILE A 271 -25.23 11.54 8.47
C ILE A 271 -26.46 11.95 7.66
N ARG A 272 -27.66 11.85 8.25
CA ARG A 272 -28.91 12.26 7.60
C ARG A 272 -28.88 13.75 7.26
N SER A 273 -28.45 14.59 8.19
CA SER A 273 -28.31 16.03 7.98
C SER A 273 -27.31 16.35 6.87
N ALA A 274 -26.09 15.83 6.97
CA ALA A 274 -24.99 16.17 6.08
C ALA A 274 -25.14 15.55 4.67
N PHE A 275 -25.61 14.32 4.56
CA PHE A 275 -25.60 13.56 3.31
C PHE A 275 -26.98 13.26 2.71
N GLY A 276 -28.07 13.48 3.46
CA GLY A 276 -29.42 13.23 2.98
C GLY A 276 -29.76 11.75 2.78
N VAL A 277 -29.05 10.86 3.48
CA VAL A 277 -29.25 9.41 3.46
C VAL A 277 -29.20 8.85 4.88
N GLU A 278 -29.74 7.66 5.08
CA GLU A 278 -29.56 6.93 6.34
C GLU A 278 -28.18 6.28 6.39
N ALA A 279 -27.56 6.27 7.58
CA ALA A 279 -26.38 5.45 7.78
C ALA A 279 -26.76 3.96 7.73
N SER A 280 -25.89 3.15 7.14
CA SER A 280 -26.03 1.71 7.01
C SER A 280 -26.24 1.02 8.35
N SER A 281 -26.83 -0.18 8.30
CA SER A 281 -26.87 -1.08 9.45
C SER A 281 -25.55 -1.85 9.65
N VAL A 282 -24.61 -1.74 8.69
CA VAL A 282 -23.22 -2.17 8.87
C VAL A 282 -22.47 -1.10 9.64
N MET A 283 -21.65 -1.50 10.61
CA MET A 283 -20.80 -0.60 11.40
C MET A 283 -19.32 -0.83 11.14
N PHE A 284 -18.56 0.25 11.03
CA PHE A 284 -17.11 0.23 11.28
C PHE A 284 -16.90 0.66 12.74
N PRO A 285 -16.45 -0.21 13.66
CA PRO A 285 -16.15 0.24 15.00
C PRO A 285 -14.85 1.07 14.96
N PRO A 286 -14.76 2.19 15.71
CA PRO A 286 -13.53 2.96 15.82
C PRO A 286 -12.31 2.07 16.08
N GLU A 287 -11.25 2.26 15.30
CA GLU A 287 -10.02 1.44 15.31
C GLU A 287 -10.22 -0.05 15.07
N THR A 288 -11.31 -0.46 14.43
CA THR A 288 -11.73 -1.88 14.34
C THR A 288 -11.85 -2.58 15.71
N ALA A 289 -11.94 -1.78 16.78
CA ALA A 289 -11.94 -2.27 18.15
C ALA A 289 -13.30 -2.92 18.47
N PHE A 290 -13.30 -4.25 18.53
CA PHE A 290 -14.50 -5.03 18.76
C PHE A 290 -14.38 -5.88 20.02
N HIS A 291 -15.49 -5.99 20.75
CA HIS A 291 -15.67 -6.98 21.81
C HIS A 291 -17.14 -7.42 21.85
N ILE A 292 -17.40 -8.70 22.10
CA ILE A 292 -18.76 -9.28 22.09
C ILE A 292 -19.73 -8.56 23.04
N ARG A 293 -19.23 -7.92 24.09
CA ARG A 293 -20.03 -7.09 25.02
C ARG A 293 -20.77 -5.94 24.35
N MET A 294 -20.30 -5.49 23.19
CA MET A 294 -20.93 -4.42 22.43
C MET A 294 -22.21 -4.89 21.74
N ILE A 295 -22.32 -6.19 21.40
CA ILE A 295 -23.39 -6.76 20.57
C ILE A 295 -24.80 -6.36 21.06
N PRO A 296 -25.15 -6.47 22.36
CA PRO A 296 -26.49 -6.09 22.81
C PRO A 296 -26.80 -4.60 22.54
N ALA A 297 -25.84 -3.72 22.79
CA ALA A 297 -26.00 -2.28 22.56
C ALA A 297 -26.07 -1.95 21.07
N LEU A 298 -25.25 -2.60 20.23
CA LEU A 298 -25.27 -2.46 18.78
C LEU A 298 -26.60 -2.91 18.18
N ASN A 299 -27.11 -4.06 18.60
CA ASN A 299 -28.41 -4.58 18.18
C ASN A 299 -29.54 -3.63 18.55
N GLN A 300 -29.54 -3.10 19.79
CA GLN A 300 -30.51 -2.10 20.24
C GLN A 300 -30.42 -0.82 19.41
N ALA A 301 -29.20 -0.40 19.07
CA ALA A 301 -28.96 0.71 18.16
C ALA A 301 -29.17 0.33 16.69
N GLY A 302 -29.80 -0.79 16.34
CA GLY A 302 -30.13 -1.16 14.95
C GLY A 302 -28.95 -1.52 14.05
N VAL A 303 -27.74 -1.70 14.59
CA VAL A 303 -26.59 -2.25 13.85
C VAL A 303 -26.79 -3.76 13.68
N LYS A 304 -26.49 -4.28 12.49
CA LYS A 304 -26.71 -5.67 12.09
C LYS A 304 -25.42 -6.41 11.69
N ALA A 305 -24.38 -5.68 11.31
CA ALA A 305 -23.08 -6.23 10.97
C ALA A 305 -21.96 -5.28 11.40
N VAL A 306 -20.77 -5.83 11.61
CA VAL A 306 -19.58 -5.08 12.03
C VAL A 306 -18.40 -5.47 11.14
N ILE A 307 -17.68 -4.48 10.63
CA ILE A 307 -16.38 -4.65 9.97
C ILE A 307 -15.32 -4.66 11.07
N TYR A 308 -14.62 -5.75 11.29
CA TYR A 308 -13.52 -5.82 12.26
C TYR A 308 -12.31 -6.49 11.63
N ASP A 309 -11.14 -6.24 12.22
CA ASP A 309 -9.89 -6.74 11.67
C ASP A 309 -9.82 -8.27 11.74
N SER A 310 -9.35 -8.85 10.65
CA SER A 310 -8.98 -10.26 10.51
C SER A 310 -8.12 -10.80 11.66
N ILE A 311 -7.33 -9.94 12.30
CA ILE A 311 -6.46 -10.30 13.41
C ILE A 311 -7.19 -10.87 14.63
N HIS A 312 -8.44 -10.44 14.86
CA HIS A 312 -9.30 -11.00 15.92
C HIS A 312 -9.55 -12.50 15.72
N ARG A 313 -9.41 -13.02 14.49
CA ARG A 313 -9.50 -14.46 14.18
C ARG A 313 -8.13 -15.11 14.08
N PHE A 314 -7.18 -14.45 13.44
CA PHE A 314 -5.86 -15.03 13.17
C PHE A 314 -5.10 -15.35 14.45
N ARG A 315 -5.23 -14.50 15.47
CA ARG A 315 -4.60 -14.70 16.79
C ARG A 315 -5.14 -15.89 17.57
N ALA A 316 -6.29 -16.45 17.17
CA ALA A 316 -6.83 -17.68 17.74
C ALA A 316 -6.29 -18.94 17.03
N CYS A 317 -5.48 -18.80 15.99
CA CYS A 317 -4.82 -19.93 15.32
C CYS A 317 -3.53 -20.31 16.06
N GLN A 318 -3.27 -21.60 16.13
CA GLN A 318 -1.97 -22.14 16.52
C GLN A 318 -0.89 -21.59 15.56
N ASP A 319 0.33 -21.41 16.08
CA ASP A 319 1.50 -20.95 15.32
C ASP A 319 1.37 -19.56 14.66
N TYR A 320 0.47 -18.69 15.15
CA TYR A 320 0.44 -17.28 14.72
C TYR A 320 1.84 -16.64 14.91
N PRO A 321 2.54 -16.24 13.82
CA PRO A 321 3.87 -15.65 13.84
C PRO A 321 3.75 -14.19 14.28
N TYR A 322 3.72 -14.00 15.59
CA TYR A 322 3.80 -12.68 16.21
C TYR A 322 5.18 -12.06 15.95
N ALA A 323 5.24 -10.91 15.27
CA ALA A 323 6.51 -10.22 14.95
C ALA A 323 6.98 -9.24 16.03
N GLY A 324 6.42 -9.30 17.25
CA GLY A 324 6.90 -8.54 18.40
C GLY A 324 6.21 -7.19 18.63
N ILE A 325 6.76 -6.42 19.57
CA ILE A 325 6.19 -5.14 20.04
C ILE A 325 6.08 -4.07 18.95
N ASN A 326 6.86 -4.20 17.87
CA ASN A 326 6.83 -3.30 16.72
C ASN A 326 5.48 -3.32 15.98
N GLU A 327 4.67 -4.36 16.15
CA GLU A 327 3.30 -4.42 15.65
C GLU A 327 2.29 -3.68 16.54
N GLY A 328 2.73 -3.08 17.67
CA GLY A 328 1.85 -2.39 18.62
C GLY A 328 0.90 -3.34 19.37
N MET A 329 1.20 -4.64 19.37
CA MET A 329 0.34 -5.67 19.93
C MET A 329 1.07 -6.51 20.97
N LEU A 330 0.31 -7.02 21.94
CA LEU A 330 0.78 -8.07 22.85
C LEU A 330 0.76 -9.44 22.14
N PRO A 331 1.60 -10.41 22.54
CA PRO A 331 1.50 -11.78 22.03
C PRO A 331 0.11 -12.37 22.30
N PRO A 332 -0.40 -13.28 21.44
CA PRO A 332 -1.66 -13.97 21.69
C PRO A 332 -1.58 -14.81 22.97
N ASN A 333 -2.68 -14.89 23.70
CA ASN A 333 -2.78 -15.76 24.86
C ASN A 333 -2.80 -17.22 24.37
N PRO A 334 -1.87 -18.10 24.82
CA PRO A 334 -1.84 -19.49 24.38
C PRO A 334 -3.16 -20.25 24.63
N ALA A 335 -3.91 -19.88 25.67
CA ALA A 335 -5.21 -20.49 25.95
C ALA A 335 -6.31 -20.12 24.93
N GLU A 336 -6.10 -19.07 24.14
CA GLU A 336 -7.02 -18.60 23.09
C GLU A 336 -6.67 -19.16 21.71
N GLN A 337 -5.51 -19.82 21.55
CA GLN A 337 -5.03 -20.40 20.29
C GLN A 337 -5.61 -21.81 20.04
N VAL A 338 -6.93 -21.88 19.92
CA VAL A 338 -7.67 -23.15 19.79
C VAL A 338 -7.94 -23.58 18.35
N ASN A 339 -7.75 -22.69 17.37
CA ASN A 339 -7.95 -23.01 15.95
C ASN A 339 -6.70 -23.68 15.36
N PRO A 340 -6.85 -24.58 14.37
CA PRO A 340 -5.72 -25.19 13.68
C PRO A 340 -4.75 -24.15 13.08
N PRO A 341 -3.46 -24.51 12.91
CA PRO A 341 -2.51 -23.64 12.22
C PRO A 341 -2.93 -23.42 10.76
N VAL A 342 -2.64 -22.22 10.26
CA VAL A 342 -2.94 -21.77 8.89
C VAL A 342 -1.67 -21.25 8.25
N ASN A 343 -1.45 -21.55 6.96
CA ASN A 343 -0.20 -21.25 6.24
C ASN A 343 -0.42 -20.52 4.90
N ASP A 344 -1.63 -20.04 4.64
CA ASP A 344 -2.09 -19.43 3.39
C ASP A 344 -2.10 -17.89 3.44
N TRP A 345 -1.23 -17.31 4.26
CA TRP A 345 -1.25 -15.88 4.54
C TRP A 345 -0.61 -15.11 3.41
N LEU A 346 -1.40 -14.25 2.78
CA LEU A 346 -0.95 -13.46 1.66
C LEU A 346 -0.90 -11.99 2.06
N GLN A 347 0.31 -11.45 2.19
CA GLN A 347 0.48 -10.00 2.18
C GLN A 347 0.32 -9.52 0.75
N LEU A 348 -0.73 -8.76 0.50
CA LEU A 348 -0.95 -8.14 -0.78
C LEU A 348 -0.17 -6.81 -0.83
N HIS A 349 0.65 -6.66 -1.87
CA HIS A 349 1.42 -5.44 -2.11
C HIS A 349 0.71 -4.57 -3.16
N ASN A 350 0.78 -3.23 -3.00
CA ASN A 350 0.30 -2.25 -3.99
C ASN A 350 -1.23 -2.24 -4.25
N ILE A 351 -2.08 -2.46 -3.24
CA ILE A 351 -3.56 -2.32 -3.39
C ILE A 351 -4.08 -0.93 -3.00
N TRP A 352 -3.41 0.13 -3.41
CA TRP A 352 -3.81 1.51 -3.09
C TRP A 352 -4.15 2.33 -4.33
#